data_AF-A0A954JRK4-F1
#
_entry.id   AF-A0A954JRK4-F1
#
_cell.length_a   1.000
_cell.length_b   1.000
_cell.length_c   1.000
_cell.angle_alpha   90.00
_cell.angle_beta   90.00
_cell.angle_gamma   90.00
#
_symmetry.space_group_name_H-M   'P 1'
#
loop_
_entity.id
_entity.type
_entity.pdbx_description
1 polymer ?
#
loop_
_entity_poly.entity_id
_entity_poly.type
_entity_poly.pdbx_seq_one_letter_code
_entity_poly.pdbx_strand_id
1 'polypeptide(L)'
;MNPIDWNRRTFLKAGAALAITPWTRAWGQPLSLAKDPVTQRTLILLELKGGNDGLSTVIPLQDPLYKKMRQNALVEPSAAIRLDPGHGLHPNLKRLGQAFQGGHMAIVESVGMPVGVRSHFRATDIWHSANPEKAGAAPGWVATLGDIAWKDRGSEAVIHFGNDPLGAHQSPTRSFLAIQNPEHFALLGKGPEEFEKAKAKG
;
A
#
# COMPACT_ATOMS: atom_id res chain seq x y z
N MET A 1 3.94 37.40 18.44
CA MET A 1 3.83 35.93 18.67
C MET A 1 5.16 35.32 18.32
N ASN A 2 5.85 34.70 19.28
CA ASN A 2 7.14 34.06 19.01
C ASN A 2 6.93 32.73 18.28
N PRO A 3 7.77 32.36 17.30
CA PRO A 3 7.69 31.06 16.63
C PRO A 3 7.91 29.93 17.64
N ILE A 4 7.11 28.87 17.54
CA ILE A 4 7.32 27.66 18.34
C ILE A 4 8.54 26.94 17.81
N ASP A 5 9.55 26.78 18.66
CA ASP A 5 10.80 26.11 18.32
C ASP A 5 10.62 24.59 18.41
N TRP A 6 10.67 23.93 17.26
CA TRP A 6 10.38 22.50 17.14
C TRP A 6 11.61 21.68 17.49
N ASN A 7 11.66 21.16 18.72
CA ASN A 7 12.66 20.18 19.12
C ASN A 7 12.02 18.85 19.56
N ARG A 8 12.84 17.80 19.68
CA ARG A 8 12.44 16.44 20.06
C ARG A 8 11.55 16.41 21.32
N ARG A 9 11.76 17.32 22.27
CA ARG A 9 10.98 17.42 23.50
C ARG A 9 9.62 18.07 23.27
N THR A 10 9.54 19.08 22.40
CA THR A 10 8.29 19.71 21.96
C THR A 10 7.44 18.73 21.15
N PHE A 11 8.06 17.91 20.28
CA PHE A 11 7.40 16.85 19.52
C PHE A 11 6.79 15.76 20.44
N LEU A 12 7.55 15.27 21.42
CA LEU A 12 7.07 14.23 22.35
C LEU A 12 5.94 14.74 23.27
N LYS A 13 5.97 16.02 23.65
CA LYS A 13 4.88 16.64 24.42
C LYS A 13 3.60 16.83 23.58
N ALA A 14 3.73 17.14 22.29
CA ALA A 14 2.59 17.21 21.37
C ALA A 14 1.96 15.83 21.10
N GLY A 15 2.77 14.76 21.05
CA GLY A 15 2.28 13.38 20.93
C GLY A 15 1.56 12.86 22.17
N ALA A 16 2.02 13.22 23.38
CA ALA A 16 1.42 12.76 24.64
C ALA A 16 0.02 13.36 24.90
N ALA A 17 -0.30 14.54 24.34
CA ALA A 17 -1.62 15.17 24.47
C ALA A 17 -2.74 14.46 23.66
N LEU A 18 -2.38 13.55 22.74
CA LEU A 18 -3.34 12.77 21.95
C LEU A 18 -3.69 11.40 22.58
N ALA A 19 -3.07 11.05 23.71
CA ALA A 19 -3.17 9.70 24.29
C ALA A 19 -4.20 9.56 25.43
N ILE A 20 -4.96 10.61 25.78
CA ILE A 20 -5.93 10.55 26.88
C ILE A 20 -7.30 11.07 26.40
N THR A 21 -7.94 10.34 25.50
CA THR A 21 -9.42 10.26 25.50
C THR A 21 -9.86 8.91 24.91
N PRO A 22 -10.72 8.15 25.61
CA PRO A 22 -10.89 6.74 25.32
C PRO A 22 -12.01 6.51 24.27
N TRP A 23 -11.72 5.68 23.26
CA TRP A 23 -12.66 4.75 22.62
C TRP A 23 -13.67 5.22 21.54
N THR A 24 -13.57 6.42 20.94
CA THR A 24 -14.55 6.82 19.88
C THR A 24 -13.99 7.26 18.52
N ARG A 25 -12.72 7.03 18.17
CA ARG A 25 -12.16 7.50 16.87
C ARG A 25 -11.59 6.42 15.95
N ALA A 26 -12.09 5.19 16.05
CA ALA A 26 -11.68 4.11 15.15
C ALA A 26 -12.40 4.10 13.79
N TRP A 27 -13.47 4.86 13.57
CA TRP A 27 -14.27 4.78 12.34
C TRP A 27 -14.42 6.20 11.74
N GLY A 28 -13.64 6.51 10.70
CA GLY A 28 -13.98 7.61 9.79
C GLY A 28 -13.19 8.92 9.89
N GLN A 29 -11.96 8.94 10.39
CA GLN A 29 -11.07 10.07 10.04
C GLN A 29 -10.29 9.67 8.78
N PRO A 30 -10.49 10.35 7.63
CA PRO A 30 -9.61 10.14 6.50
C PRO A 30 -8.19 10.45 6.98
N LEU A 31 -7.25 9.59 6.62
CA LEU A 31 -5.83 9.91 6.69
C LEU A 31 -5.70 11.35 6.18
N SER A 32 -5.27 12.29 7.02
CA SER A 32 -5.08 13.66 6.58
C SER A 32 -3.99 13.62 5.53
N LEU A 33 -4.41 13.55 4.26
CA LEU A 33 -3.50 13.73 3.13
C LEU A 33 -2.77 15.04 3.37
N ALA A 34 -1.45 14.97 3.26
CA ALA A 34 -0.56 16.10 3.44
C ALA A 34 -1.13 17.35 2.75
N LYS A 35 -1.03 18.48 3.43
CA LYS A 35 -1.59 19.80 3.06
C LYS A 35 -0.98 20.42 1.79
N ASP A 36 -0.07 19.72 1.11
CA ASP A 36 0.42 20.11 -0.20
C ASP A 36 -0.68 19.92 -1.24
N PRO A 37 -0.81 20.80 -2.23
CA PRO A 37 -1.70 20.55 -3.36
C PRO A 37 -1.23 19.29 -4.10
N VAL A 38 -1.89 18.16 -3.84
CA VAL A 38 -1.69 16.84 -4.46
C VAL A 38 -2.21 16.88 -5.90
N THR A 39 -1.72 17.80 -6.71
CA THR A 39 -2.21 17.99 -8.09
C THR A 39 -1.51 17.08 -9.09
N GLN A 40 -0.40 16.42 -8.70
CA GLN A 40 0.39 15.57 -9.59
C GLN A 40 1.06 14.37 -8.87
N ARG A 41 0.36 13.69 -7.95
CA ARG A 41 0.88 12.44 -7.38
C ARG A 41 0.24 11.24 -8.07
N THR A 42 1.07 10.31 -8.51
CA THR A 42 0.64 9.02 -9.06
C THR A 42 0.55 8.01 -7.93
N LEU A 43 -0.61 7.36 -7.77
CA LEU A 43 -0.74 6.20 -6.91
C LEU A 43 -0.37 4.96 -7.72
N ILE A 44 0.64 4.23 -7.26
CA ILE A 44 1.00 2.91 -7.80
C ILE A 44 0.51 1.87 -6.81
N LEU A 45 -0.44 1.03 -7.24
CA LEU A 45 -0.94 -0.11 -6.48
C LEU A 45 -0.30 -1.38 -7.01
N LEU A 46 0.40 -2.11 -6.15
CA LEU A 46 1.00 -3.41 -6.47
C LEU A 46 0.25 -4.50 -5.69
N GLU A 47 -0.51 -5.33 -6.40
CA GLU A 47 -1.16 -6.51 -5.84
C GLU A 47 -0.27 -7.76 -6.08
N LEU A 48 0.18 -8.38 -5.00
CA LEU A 48 0.99 -9.61 -5.07
C LEU A 48 0.07 -10.85 -5.13
N LYS A 49 -0.35 -11.23 -6.34
CA LYS A 49 -1.07 -12.49 -6.58
C LYS A 49 -0.20 -13.69 -6.17
N GLY A 50 -0.82 -14.72 -5.60
CA GLY A 50 -0.14 -15.96 -5.17
C GLY A 50 0.14 -16.07 -3.67
N GLY A 51 -0.18 -15.03 -2.89
CA GLY A 51 -0.09 -15.05 -1.43
C GLY A 51 1.30 -14.66 -0.94
N ASN A 52 1.40 -13.45 -0.37
CA ASN A 52 2.60 -13.02 0.31
C ASN A 52 2.70 -13.69 1.70
N ASP A 53 3.83 -14.33 2.02
CA ASP A 53 4.11 -14.74 3.39
C ASP A 53 4.54 -13.52 4.22
N GLY A 54 3.57 -12.92 4.90
CA GLY A 54 3.77 -11.71 5.69
C GLY A 54 4.88 -11.86 6.75
N LEU A 55 4.98 -13.02 7.41
CA LEU A 55 6.01 -13.24 8.45
C LEU A 55 7.40 -13.57 7.87
N SER A 56 7.48 -13.82 6.56
CA SER A 56 8.76 -13.84 5.84
C SER A 56 9.09 -12.48 5.24
N THR A 57 8.11 -11.59 5.10
CA THR A 57 8.31 -10.20 4.63
C THR A 57 8.73 -9.28 5.77
N VAL A 58 7.91 -9.22 6.82
CA VAL A 58 8.13 -8.46 8.06
C VAL A 58 8.21 -9.47 9.19
N ILE A 59 9.43 -9.69 9.66
CA ILE A 59 9.81 -10.80 10.53
C ILE A 59 9.76 -10.34 11.99
N PRO A 60 8.99 -11.00 12.87
CA PRO A 60 9.02 -10.74 14.31
C PRO A 60 10.24 -11.43 14.94
N LEU A 61 11.36 -10.72 14.98
CA LEU A 61 12.68 -11.24 15.37
C LEU A 61 12.75 -11.75 16.82
N GLN A 62 11.88 -11.24 17.70
CA GLN A 62 11.86 -11.58 19.11
C GLN A 62 10.78 -12.61 19.49
N ASP A 63 9.94 -13.04 18.54
CA ASP A 63 8.85 -13.96 18.84
C ASP A 63 9.36 -15.43 18.90
N PRO A 64 9.37 -16.08 20.08
CA PRO A 64 9.77 -17.47 20.18
C PRO A 64 8.83 -18.41 19.41
N LEU A 65 7.56 -18.05 19.22
CA LEU A 65 6.61 -18.84 18.43
C LEU A 65 6.96 -18.78 16.94
N TYR A 66 7.40 -17.63 16.41
CA TYR A 66 7.87 -17.55 15.04
C TYR A 66 9.03 -18.54 14.80
N LYS A 67 10.05 -18.51 15.67
CA LYS A 67 11.19 -19.43 15.58
C LYS A 67 10.76 -20.90 15.66
N LYS A 68 9.84 -21.23 16.56
CA LYS A 68 9.34 -22.59 16.75
C LYS A 68 8.51 -23.09 15.58
N MET A 69 7.63 -22.25 15.03
CA MET A 69 6.63 -22.65 14.04
C MET A 69 7.13 -22.56 12.60
N ARG A 70 8.21 -21.80 12.33
CA ARG A 70 8.68 -21.52 10.97
C ARG A 70 10.01 -22.17 10.62
N GLN A 71 10.35 -23.32 11.21
CA GLN A 71 11.66 -23.99 11.02
C GLN A 71 12.13 -24.08 9.55
N ASN A 72 11.21 -24.35 8.61
CA ASN A 72 11.54 -24.48 7.18
C ASN A 72 11.70 -23.15 6.42
N ALA A 73 11.21 -22.06 6.98
CA ALA A 73 11.21 -20.72 6.37
C ALA A 73 11.80 -19.66 7.31
N LEU A 74 12.57 -20.11 8.30
CA LEU A 74 13.09 -19.26 9.35
C LEU A 74 14.15 -18.33 8.76
N VAL A 75 13.96 -17.04 8.95
CA VAL A 75 15.02 -16.05 8.73
C VAL A 75 15.68 -15.77 10.06
N GLU A 76 16.98 -16.09 10.17
CA GLU A 76 17.75 -15.81 11.38
C GLU A 76 17.87 -14.29 11.62
N PRO A 77 17.82 -13.83 12.88
CA PRO A 77 17.90 -12.40 13.18
C PRO A 77 19.17 -11.71 12.69
N SER A 78 20.27 -12.45 12.53
CA SER A 78 21.53 -11.96 11.98
C SER A 78 21.49 -11.71 10.47
N ALA A 79 20.59 -12.39 9.75
CA ALA A 79 20.42 -12.23 8.30
C ALA A 79 19.34 -11.19 7.94
N ALA A 80 18.40 -10.92 8.85
CA ALA A 80 17.32 -9.97 8.62
C ALA A 80 17.83 -8.52 8.51
N ILE A 81 17.20 -7.73 7.64
CA ILE A 81 17.43 -6.29 7.58
C ILE A 81 16.68 -5.66 8.74
N ARG A 82 17.39 -5.10 9.72
CA ARG A 82 16.76 -4.52 10.91
C ARG A 82 15.85 -3.34 10.55
N LEU A 83 14.59 -3.39 11.01
CA LEU A 83 13.67 -2.26 10.99
C LEU A 83 13.65 -1.56 12.35
N ASP A 84 13.51 -2.35 13.41
CA ASP A 84 13.49 -1.89 14.80
C ASP A 84 14.02 -3.02 15.73
N PRO A 85 13.99 -2.88 17.07
CA PRO A 85 14.42 -3.96 17.96
C PRO A 85 13.63 -5.26 17.79
N GLY A 86 12.34 -5.23 17.50
CA GLY A 86 11.44 -6.37 17.36
C GLY A 86 11.26 -6.90 15.93
N HIS A 87 11.46 -6.07 14.90
CA HIS A 87 11.14 -6.42 13.51
C HIS A 87 12.31 -6.29 12.55
N GLY A 88 12.30 -7.11 11.51
CA GLY A 88 13.21 -7.02 10.37
C GLY A 88 12.55 -7.39 9.05
N LEU A 89 13.18 -7.05 7.93
CA LEU A 89 12.77 -7.52 6.60
C LEU A 89 13.60 -8.72 6.15
N HIS A 90 13.03 -9.52 5.26
CA HIS A 90 13.78 -10.56 4.54
C HIS A 90 15.09 -10.02 3.93
N PRO A 91 16.21 -10.76 3.96
CA PRO A 91 17.49 -10.30 3.37
C PRO A 91 17.43 -9.91 1.90
N ASN A 92 16.44 -10.42 1.15
CA ASN A 92 16.23 -10.09 -0.26
C ASN A 92 15.52 -8.73 -0.49
N LEU A 93 14.95 -8.13 0.56
CA LEU A 93 14.21 -6.87 0.49
C LEU A 93 15.09 -5.65 0.77
N LYS A 94 16.38 -5.69 0.36
CA LYS A 94 17.38 -4.64 0.65
C LYS A 94 16.91 -3.25 0.25
N ARG A 95 16.31 -3.10 -0.94
CA ARG A 95 15.81 -1.81 -1.44
C ARG A 95 14.65 -1.27 -0.61
N LEU A 96 13.75 -2.14 -0.16
CA LEU A 96 12.66 -1.73 0.74
C LEU A 96 13.19 -1.37 2.13
N GLY A 97 14.20 -2.09 2.63
CA GLY A 97 14.90 -1.74 3.87
C GLY A 97 15.55 -0.36 3.80
N GLN A 98 16.21 -0.04 2.68
CA GLN A 98 16.76 1.30 2.43
C GLN A 98 15.67 2.37 2.38
N ALA A 99 14.55 2.11 1.70
CA ALA A 99 13.42 3.04 1.65
C ALA A 99 12.81 3.29 3.03
N PHE A 100 12.69 2.25 3.86
CA PHE A 100 12.21 2.37 5.24
C PHE A 100 13.17 3.20 6.10
N GLN A 101 14.47 2.88 6.05
CA GLN A 101 15.50 3.62 6.80
C GLN A 101 15.61 5.08 6.35
N GLY A 102 15.36 5.36 5.07
CA GLY A 102 15.29 6.71 4.50
C GLY A 102 14.00 7.47 4.81
N GLY A 103 13.02 6.86 5.49
CA GLY A 103 11.72 7.49 5.78
C GLY A 103 10.80 7.62 4.57
N HIS A 104 11.06 6.87 3.49
CA HIS A 104 10.26 6.86 2.26
C HIS A 104 9.27 5.70 2.21
N MET A 105 9.26 4.83 3.22
CA MET A 105 8.36 3.69 3.34
C MET A 105 7.85 3.58 4.77
N ALA A 106 6.57 3.25 4.90
CA ALA A 106 5.95 2.84 6.15
C ALA A 106 5.41 1.42 6.00
N ILE A 107 5.39 0.69 7.11
CA ILE A 107 4.81 -0.65 7.20
C ILE A 107 3.60 -0.56 8.12
N VAL A 108 2.48 -1.13 7.69
CA VAL A 108 1.26 -1.23 8.49
C VAL A 108 0.92 -2.71 8.64
N GLU A 109 1.06 -3.21 9.87
CA GLU A 109 0.78 -4.60 10.21
C GLU A 109 -0.63 -4.78 10.77
N SER A 110 -1.06 -6.03 10.91
CA SER A 110 -2.37 -6.38 11.47
C SER A 110 -3.56 -5.80 10.68
N VAL A 111 -3.39 -5.60 9.37
CA VAL A 111 -4.47 -5.20 8.46
C VAL A 111 -5.16 -6.45 7.94
N GLY A 112 -6.48 -6.51 8.10
CA GLY A 112 -7.27 -7.64 7.64
C GLY A 112 -8.77 -7.43 7.85
N MET A 113 -9.55 -8.44 7.47
CA MET A 113 -11.00 -8.46 7.70
C MET A 113 -11.31 -8.83 9.15
N PRO A 114 -12.30 -8.19 9.81
CA PRO A 114 -12.70 -8.55 11.18
C PRO A 114 -13.16 -10.01 11.32
N VAL A 115 -13.79 -10.53 10.27
CA VAL A 115 -14.21 -11.93 10.17
C VAL A 115 -13.44 -12.58 9.03
N GLY A 116 -12.66 -13.61 9.36
CA GLY A 116 -11.90 -14.36 8.38
C GLY A 116 -12.79 -15.14 7.41
N VAL A 117 -12.38 -15.18 6.15
CA VAL A 117 -13.06 -15.93 5.08
C VAL A 117 -12.15 -17.08 4.64
N ARG A 118 -12.71 -18.28 4.53
CA ARG A 118 -11.95 -19.49 4.12
C ARG A 118 -11.81 -19.65 2.60
N SER A 119 -12.66 -18.99 1.82
CA SER A 119 -12.59 -18.99 0.35
C SER A 119 -11.67 -17.88 -0.14
N HIS A 120 -10.65 -18.27 -0.91
CA HIS A 120 -9.72 -17.33 -1.54
C HIS A 120 -10.42 -16.38 -2.52
N PHE A 121 -11.37 -16.89 -3.31
CA PHE A 121 -12.16 -16.08 -4.25
C PHE A 121 -13.00 -15.05 -3.51
N ARG A 122 -13.72 -15.48 -2.45
CA ARG A 122 -14.54 -14.58 -1.63
C ARG A 122 -13.70 -13.51 -0.93
N ALA A 123 -12.51 -13.85 -0.44
CA ALA A 123 -11.61 -12.89 0.19
C ALA A 123 -11.08 -11.86 -0.82
N THR A 124 -10.72 -12.31 -2.03
CA THR A 124 -10.28 -11.45 -3.13
C THR A 124 -11.39 -10.47 -3.51
N ASP A 125 -12.61 -10.97 -3.68
CA ASP A 125 -13.77 -10.15 -4.00
C ASP A 125 -14.05 -9.07 -2.95
N ILE A 126 -13.94 -9.40 -1.65
CA ILE A 126 -14.09 -8.42 -0.56
C ILE A 126 -12.98 -7.38 -0.62
N TRP A 127 -11.74 -7.80 -0.88
CA TRP A 127 -10.61 -6.89 -0.95
C TRP A 127 -10.72 -5.91 -2.13
N HIS A 128 -11.26 -6.39 -3.24
CA HIS A 128 -11.51 -5.62 -4.44
C HIS A 128 -12.72 -4.68 -4.31
N SER A 129 -13.81 -5.11 -3.68
CA SER A 129 -14.99 -4.25 -3.45
C SER A 129 -14.86 -3.34 -2.23
N ALA A 130 -13.90 -3.63 -1.33
CA ALA A 130 -13.86 -3.11 0.04
C ALA A 130 -15.19 -3.31 0.81
N ASN A 131 -15.97 -4.34 0.46
CA ASN A 131 -17.27 -4.64 1.05
C ASN A 131 -17.32 -6.08 1.60
N PRO A 132 -17.25 -6.28 2.93
CA PRO A 132 -17.28 -7.62 3.51
C PRO A 132 -18.63 -8.33 3.31
N GLU A 133 -19.73 -7.58 3.26
CA GLU A 133 -21.08 -8.14 3.14
C GLU A 133 -21.39 -8.60 1.71
N LYS A 134 -20.90 -7.88 0.69
CA LYS A 134 -21.19 -8.15 -0.73
C LYS A 134 -19.92 -8.37 -1.53
N ALA A 135 -19.51 -9.64 -1.67
CA ALA A 135 -18.43 -9.99 -2.61
C ALA A 135 -18.89 -9.85 -4.05
N GLY A 136 -17.94 -9.48 -4.92
CA GLY A 136 -18.16 -9.40 -6.35
C GLY A 136 -19.12 -8.27 -6.73
N ALA A 137 -19.53 -7.44 -5.76
CA ALA A 137 -20.33 -6.27 -6.03
C ALA A 137 -19.44 -5.17 -6.60
N ALA A 138 -19.73 -4.76 -7.83
CA ALA A 138 -19.31 -3.47 -8.34
C ALA A 138 -20.03 -2.34 -7.56
N PRO A 139 -19.43 -1.15 -7.43
CA PRO A 139 -18.10 -0.80 -7.92
C PRO A 139 -16.96 -1.32 -7.01
N GLY A 140 -15.79 -1.55 -7.61
CA GLY A 140 -14.54 -1.73 -6.88
C GLY A 140 -14.09 -0.42 -6.21
N TRP A 141 -13.24 -0.52 -5.18
CA TRP A 141 -12.84 0.66 -4.43
C TRP A 141 -11.89 1.58 -5.21
N VAL A 142 -11.07 1.05 -6.13
CA VAL A 142 -10.20 1.88 -6.98
C VAL A 142 -11.04 2.63 -8.01
N ALA A 143 -12.05 1.97 -8.58
CA ALA A 143 -13.03 2.62 -9.44
C ALA A 143 -13.75 3.76 -8.71
N THR A 144 -14.23 3.49 -7.50
CA THR A 144 -14.89 4.49 -6.63
C THR A 144 -13.95 5.66 -6.31
N LEU A 145 -12.69 5.38 -5.98
CA LEU A 145 -11.68 6.41 -5.76
C LEU A 145 -11.53 7.30 -6.99
N GLY A 146 -11.44 6.70 -8.18
CA GLY A 146 -11.37 7.47 -9.40
C GLY A 146 -12.61 8.31 -9.63
N ASP A 147 -13.81 7.81 -9.31
CA ASP A 147 -15.07 8.52 -9.56
C ASP A 147 -15.20 9.75 -8.66
N ILE A 148 -14.62 9.69 -7.46
CA ILE A 148 -14.64 10.77 -6.48
C ILE A 148 -13.47 11.74 -6.69
N ALA A 149 -12.26 11.23 -6.88
CA ALA A 149 -11.03 12.02 -6.92
C ALA A 149 -10.62 12.47 -8.34
N TRP A 150 -11.03 11.74 -9.37
CA TRP A 150 -10.61 11.95 -10.77
C TRP A 150 -11.80 11.98 -11.74
N LYS A 151 -12.90 12.62 -11.30
CA LYS A 151 -14.15 12.73 -12.07
C LYS A 151 -13.99 13.44 -13.43
N ASP A 152 -13.05 14.40 -13.51
CA ASP A 152 -12.81 15.21 -14.70
C ASP A 152 -11.77 14.57 -15.64
N ARG A 153 -11.36 13.34 -15.37
CA ARG A 153 -10.37 12.56 -16.13
C ARG A 153 -11.05 11.44 -16.90
N GLY A 154 -10.50 11.08 -18.05
CA GLY A 154 -11.03 10.02 -18.89
C GLY A 154 -10.68 8.62 -18.38
N SER A 155 -10.71 7.63 -19.27
CA SER A 155 -10.36 6.24 -18.95
C SER A 155 -8.91 6.07 -18.49
N GLU A 156 -8.03 7.05 -18.74
CA GLU A 156 -6.64 7.09 -18.29
C GLU A 156 -6.48 7.43 -16.80
N ALA A 157 -7.56 7.81 -16.12
CA ALA A 157 -7.54 8.10 -14.68
C ALA A 157 -7.05 6.91 -13.84
N VAL A 158 -7.31 5.69 -14.32
CA VAL A 158 -6.86 4.44 -13.72
C VAL A 158 -6.34 3.55 -14.83
N ILE A 159 -5.11 3.09 -14.70
CA ILE A 159 -4.47 2.20 -15.66
C ILE A 159 -4.11 0.91 -14.92
N HIS A 160 -4.65 -0.21 -15.38
CA HIS A 160 -4.32 -1.54 -14.90
C HIS A 160 -3.28 -2.19 -15.81
N PHE A 161 -2.25 -2.80 -15.23
CA PHE A 161 -1.30 -3.64 -15.95
C PHE A 161 -1.48 -5.11 -15.53
N GLY A 162 -1.82 -5.98 -16.48
CA GLY A 162 -2.05 -7.41 -16.22
C GLY A 162 -3.15 -8.02 -17.08
N ASN A 163 -3.24 -9.36 -17.04
CA ASN A 163 -4.16 -10.15 -17.86
C ASN A 163 -5.60 -10.17 -17.33
N ASP A 164 -5.79 -9.98 -16.02
CA ASP A 164 -7.11 -10.02 -15.38
C ASP A 164 -7.42 -8.66 -14.76
N PRO A 165 -8.37 -7.87 -15.29
CA PRO A 165 -8.78 -6.64 -14.64
C PRO A 165 -9.31 -6.97 -13.24
N LEU A 166 -8.63 -6.45 -12.22
CA LEU A 166 -8.98 -6.67 -10.82
C LEU A 166 -10.40 -6.13 -10.58
N GLY A 167 -11.18 -6.82 -9.74
CA GLY A 167 -12.50 -6.36 -9.32
C GLY A 167 -12.47 -4.93 -8.75
N ALA A 168 -11.32 -4.54 -8.19
CA ALA A 168 -11.07 -3.20 -7.66
C ALA A 168 -11.28 -2.07 -8.68
N HIS A 169 -11.10 -2.35 -9.97
CA HIS A 169 -11.25 -1.39 -11.06
C HIS A 169 -12.63 -1.44 -11.72
N GLN A 170 -13.53 -2.35 -11.33
CA GLN A 170 -14.84 -2.44 -11.96
C GLN A 170 -15.71 -1.24 -11.59
N SER A 171 -16.21 -0.52 -12.58
CA SER A 171 -17.18 0.56 -12.41
C SER A 171 -18.44 0.25 -13.23
N PRO A 172 -19.65 0.47 -12.69
CA PRO A 172 -20.89 0.34 -13.45
C PRO A 172 -21.13 1.53 -14.39
N THR A 173 -20.38 2.63 -14.26
CA THR A 173 -20.65 3.90 -14.95
C THR A 173 -19.56 4.31 -15.94
N ARG A 174 -18.36 3.72 -15.87
CA ARG A 174 -17.28 4.00 -16.83
C ARG A 174 -16.28 2.86 -16.99
N SER A 175 -15.47 2.95 -18.04
CA SER A 175 -14.38 2.01 -18.31
C SER A 175 -13.03 2.65 -17.99
N PHE A 176 -12.12 1.84 -17.45
CA PHE A 176 -10.72 2.20 -17.23
C PHE A 176 -9.81 1.43 -18.18
N LEU A 177 -8.62 1.96 -18.41
CA LEU A 177 -7.64 1.33 -19.30
C LEU A 177 -7.03 0.08 -18.64
N ALA A 178 -7.05 -1.05 -19.33
CA ALA A 178 -6.35 -2.26 -18.95
C ALA A 178 -5.35 -2.65 -20.04
N ILE A 179 -4.09 -2.82 -19.66
CA ILE A 179 -2.96 -3.11 -20.54
C ILE A 179 -2.37 -4.46 -20.12
N GLN A 180 -2.46 -5.45 -21.00
CA GLN A 180 -1.90 -6.77 -20.73
C GLN A 180 -0.38 -6.79 -20.92
N ASN A 181 0.09 -6.21 -22.02
CA ASN A 181 1.50 -6.07 -22.34
C ASN A 181 1.83 -4.59 -22.54
N PRO A 182 2.61 -3.95 -21.65
CA PRO A 182 3.04 -2.57 -21.85
C PRO A 182 3.88 -2.38 -23.11
N GLU A 183 4.60 -3.41 -23.58
CA GLU A 183 5.38 -3.32 -24.82
C GLU A 183 4.51 -3.17 -26.07
N HIS A 184 3.25 -3.64 -26.01
CA HIS A 184 2.29 -3.45 -27.10
C HIS A 184 1.60 -2.08 -27.04
N PHE A 185 1.88 -1.29 -26.01
CA PHE A 185 1.31 0.03 -25.81
C PHE A 185 2.41 1.09 -25.94
N ALA A 186 2.46 1.75 -27.10
CA ALA A 186 3.27 2.95 -27.23
C ALA A 186 2.56 4.11 -26.53
N LEU A 187 3.20 4.72 -25.54
CA LEU A 187 2.80 6.06 -25.08
C LEU A 187 3.03 7.01 -26.26
N LEU A 188 1.96 7.49 -26.88
CA LEU A 188 2.04 8.55 -27.89
C LEU A 188 2.41 9.87 -27.18
N GLY A 189 3.72 10.08 -27.00
CA GLY A 189 4.43 11.26 -26.50
C GLY A 189 5.79 11.36 -27.21
N LYS A 190 6.57 12.43 -27.01
CA LYS A 190 7.71 12.86 -27.87
C LYS A 190 8.89 11.87 -27.96
N GLY A 191 8.68 10.72 -28.57
CA GLY A 191 9.69 9.83 -29.12
C GLY A 191 10.35 8.85 -28.13
N PRO A 192 10.96 7.76 -28.66
CA PRO A 192 11.64 6.72 -27.86
C PRO A 192 12.80 7.22 -26.99
N GLU A 193 13.48 8.30 -27.38
CA GLU A 193 14.67 8.82 -26.69
C GLU A 193 14.37 9.41 -25.30
N GLU A 194 13.21 10.03 -25.10
CA GLU A 194 12.82 10.58 -23.79
C GLU A 194 12.42 9.46 -22.80
N PHE A 195 11.85 8.36 -23.30
CA PHE A 195 11.51 7.19 -22.48
C PHE A 195 12.78 6.53 -21.91
N GLU A 196 13.81 6.34 -22.73
CA GLU A 196 15.09 5.79 -22.27
C GLU A 196 15.83 6.73 -21.31
N LYS A 197 15.72 8.06 -21.51
CA LYS A 197 16.21 9.04 -20.53
C LYS A 197 15.46 8.98 -19.20
N ALA A 198 14.17 8.63 -19.19
CA ALA A 198 13.39 8.49 -17.97
C ALA A 198 13.76 7.22 -17.19
N LYS A 199 14.03 6.10 -17.86
CA LYS A 199 14.54 4.87 -17.24
C LYS A 199 15.89 5.06 -16.55
N ALA A 200 16.78 5.87 -17.13
CA ALA A 200 18.14 6.06 -16.60
C ALA A 200 18.22 6.94 -15.33
N LYS A 201 17.10 7.51 -14.87
CA LYS A 201 17.05 8.42 -13.71
C LYS A 201 16.37 7.84 -12.46
N GLY A 202 15.94 6.58 -12.48
CA GLY A 202 15.40 5.84 -11.32
C GLY A 202 16.30 4.68 -10.93
#